data_AF-A0A4S2FHG6-F1
#
_entry.id   AF-A0A4S2FHG6-F1
#
_cell.length_a   1.000
_cell.length_b   1.000
_cell.length_c   1.000
_cell.angle_alpha   90.00
_cell.angle_beta   90.00
_cell.angle_gamma   90.00
#
_symmetry.space_group_name_H-M   'P 1'
#
loop_
_entity.id
_entity.type
_entity.pdbx_description
1 polymer ?
#
loop_
_entity_poly.entity_id
_entity_poly.type
_entity_poly.pdbx_seq_one_letter_code
_entity_poly.pdbx_strand_id
1 'polypeptide(L)'
;MTLHQSTVLKGVALLFMLYLHLFMSLENVALCHTCIEVDGIPLIILLTRLTNPVPFYIMLSGYGLYVSYSNGRKNNIKRVYKLYIHYWITIAVFVTLGCWVVGGSGYPGNLGILLGNLSGISHSYNNETWFLFPYVLLVLSSTFIFRLFDRMNPVILLFFSVVLYLTTALIRHFYLDYVITHMWIYHPIRFFNLLFPFIIGMMICKYGLILKIRTIYKGKFFFLILVICLLRLCISTGIFNPLYAGIFILLFVQLRLPGWLDNFLFCVGKRSTSMWLIHSYFCFYLFHDFIYGAYYPILIYALLFICSYISAMVIDSINVRINKVLASVNR
;
A
#
# COMPACT_ATOMS: atom_id res chain seq x y z
N MET A 1 -8.26 11.68 -13.26
CA MET A 1 -8.19 10.21 -13.23
C MET A 1 -9.58 9.62 -13.11
N THR A 2 -9.93 8.65 -13.95
CA THR A 2 -11.18 7.90 -13.84
C THR A 2 -11.09 6.83 -12.74
N LEU A 3 -12.21 6.26 -12.32
CA LEU A 3 -12.22 5.13 -11.38
C LEU A 3 -11.39 3.95 -11.94
N HIS A 4 -11.54 3.65 -13.23
CA HIS A 4 -10.79 2.61 -13.93
C HIS A 4 -9.27 2.81 -13.81
N GLN A 5 -8.78 4.00 -14.19
CA GLN A 5 -7.35 4.33 -14.10
C GLN A 5 -6.82 4.23 -12.67
N SER A 6 -7.61 4.64 -11.68
CA SER A 6 -7.21 4.53 -10.28
C SER A 6 -7.11 3.07 -9.83
N THR A 7 -7.97 2.20 -10.34
CA THR A 7 -7.94 0.75 -10.06
C THR A 7 -6.75 0.08 -10.75
N VAL A 8 -6.45 0.43 -12.01
CA VAL A 8 -5.25 -0.04 -12.71
C VAL A 8 -3.98 0.32 -11.93
N LEU A 9 -3.87 1.56 -11.43
CA LEU A 9 -2.74 1.98 -10.60
C LEU A 9 -2.64 1.23 -9.26
N LYS A 10 -3.77 0.84 -8.65
CA LYS A 10 -3.74 -0.08 -7.50
C LYS A 10 -3.18 -1.44 -7.88
N GLY A 11 -3.49 -1.92 -9.08
CA GLY A 11 -2.89 -3.15 -9.63
C GLY A 11 -1.37 -3.05 -9.72
N VAL A 12 -0.85 -1.96 -10.28
CA VAL A 12 0.60 -1.69 -10.31
C VAL A 12 1.19 -1.63 -8.90
N ALA A 13 0.58 -0.87 -7.99
CA ALA A 13 1.04 -0.75 -6.62
C ALA A 13 1.02 -2.09 -5.85
N LEU A 14 0.07 -2.98 -6.16
CA LEU A 14 0.03 -4.32 -5.59
C LEU A 14 1.18 -5.19 -6.10
N LEU A 15 1.44 -5.17 -7.41
CA LEU A 15 2.57 -5.91 -7.98
C LEU A 15 3.90 -5.43 -7.38
N PHE A 16 4.04 -4.12 -7.17
CA PHE A 16 5.16 -3.52 -6.46
C PHE A 16 5.25 -4.00 -5.00
N MET A 17 4.13 -4.04 -4.27
CA MET A 17 4.09 -4.55 -2.90
C MET A 17 4.59 -5.99 -2.79
N LEU A 18 4.09 -6.90 -3.63
CA LEU A 18 4.53 -8.30 -3.62
C LEU A 18 6.03 -8.42 -3.90
N TYR A 19 6.54 -7.61 -4.84
CA TYR A 19 7.94 -7.65 -5.23
C TYR A 19 8.84 -7.15 -4.10
N LEU A 20 8.45 -6.02 -3.48
CA LEU A 20 9.16 -5.44 -2.35
C LEU A 20 9.30 -6.45 -1.22
N HIS A 21 8.20 -7.06 -0.78
CA HIS A 21 8.24 -7.94 0.39
C HIS A 21 8.98 -9.26 0.15
N LEU A 22 9.03 -9.75 -1.10
CA LEU A 22 9.89 -10.89 -1.43
C LEU A 22 11.38 -10.54 -1.34
N PHE A 23 11.79 -9.43 -1.96
CA PHE A 23 13.21 -9.22 -2.29
C PHE A 23 13.88 -8.08 -1.52
N MET A 24 13.22 -7.44 -0.54
CA MET A 24 13.80 -6.30 0.20
C MET A 24 14.91 -6.68 1.20
N SER A 25 14.99 -7.96 1.60
CA SER A 25 16.03 -8.45 2.52
C SER A 25 17.08 -9.26 1.77
N LEU A 26 18.36 -9.06 2.13
CA LEU A 26 19.44 -9.89 1.63
C LEU A 26 19.29 -11.36 2.04
N GLU A 27 18.69 -11.63 3.20
CA GLU A 27 18.42 -13.00 3.67
C GLU A 27 17.48 -13.73 2.72
N ASN A 28 16.39 -13.09 2.31
CA ASN A 28 15.44 -13.68 1.35
C ASN A 28 16.07 -13.83 -0.03
N VAL A 29 16.88 -12.85 -0.44
CA VAL A 29 17.60 -12.90 -1.73
C VAL A 29 18.63 -14.03 -1.75
N ALA A 30 19.25 -14.37 -0.62
CA ALA A 30 20.18 -15.50 -0.52
C ALA A 30 19.51 -16.87 -0.75
N LEU A 31 18.18 -16.96 -0.59
CA LEU A 31 17.40 -18.16 -0.94
C LEU A 31 17.16 -18.29 -2.45
N CYS A 32 17.49 -17.26 -3.23
CA CYS A 32 17.19 -17.18 -4.64
C CYS A 32 18.42 -17.47 -5.51
N HIS A 33 18.20 -18.11 -6.65
CA HIS A 33 19.18 -18.17 -7.74
C HIS A 33 19.19 -16.84 -8.50
N THR A 34 20.14 -15.96 -8.16
CA THR A 34 20.31 -14.66 -8.81
C THR A 34 21.33 -14.74 -9.94
N CYS A 35 20.99 -14.18 -11.11
CA CYS A 35 21.85 -14.24 -12.30
C CYS A 35 22.55 -12.92 -12.63
N ILE A 36 22.08 -11.79 -12.08
CA ILE A 36 22.55 -10.45 -12.45
C ILE A 36 22.85 -9.68 -11.17
N GLU A 37 24.05 -9.12 -11.11
CA GLU A 37 24.54 -8.28 -10.03
C GLU A 37 25.11 -6.99 -10.59
N VAL A 38 25.03 -5.91 -9.82
CA VAL A 38 25.64 -4.61 -10.11
C VAL A 38 26.43 -4.23 -8.88
N ASP A 39 27.75 -4.08 -9.02
CA ASP A 39 28.68 -3.81 -7.92
C ASP A 39 28.54 -4.79 -6.73
N GLY A 40 28.36 -6.08 -7.03
CA GLY A 40 28.19 -7.14 -6.01
C GLY A 40 26.82 -7.13 -5.31
N ILE A 41 25.87 -6.30 -5.78
CA ILE A 41 24.50 -6.26 -5.26
C ILE A 41 23.58 -6.94 -6.28
N PRO A 42 22.82 -7.98 -5.90
CA PRO A 42 21.86 -8.61 -6.79
C PRO A 42 20.84 -7.62 -7.36
N LEU A 43 20.65 -7.63 -8.69
CA LEU A 43 19.73 -6.71 -9.38
C LEU A 43 18.32 -6.75 -8.77
N ILE A 44 17.89 -7.92 -8.32
CA ILE A 44 16.55 -8.09 -7.74
C ILE A 44 16.33 -7.23 -6.50
N ILE A 45 17.34 -7.04 -5.64
CA ILE A 45 17.23 -6.16 -4.46
C ILE A 45 17.28 -4.69 -4.88
N LEU A 46 18.05 -4.33 -5.91
CA LEU A 46 18.10 -2.95 -6.42
C LEU A 46 16.75 -2.51 -6.97
N LEU A 47 16.06 -3.40 -7.69
CA LEU A 47 14.73 -3.14 -8.23
C LEU A 47 13.69 -2.84 -7.14
N THR A 48 13.88 -3.31 -5.90
CA THR A 48 12.95 -3.00 -4.80
C THR A 48 12.84 -1.52 -4.48
N ARG A 49 13.86 -0.72 -4.85
CA ARG A 49 13.84 0.76 -4.72
C ARG A 49 12.72 1.41 -5.53
N LEU A 50 12.24 0.73 -6.58
CA LEU A 50 11.13 1.16 -7.44
C LEU A 50 9.76 0.75 -6.92
N THR A 51 9.70 -0.21 -6.00
CA THR A 51 8.48 -0.98 -5.73
C THR A 51 7.86 -0.66 -4.37
N ASN A 52 8.15 0.50 -3.77
CA ASN A 52 7.49 0.91 -2.53
C ASN A 52 6.00 1.26 -2.79
N PRO A 53 5.04 0.50 -2.26
CA PRO A 53 3.63 0.63 -2.64
C PRO A 53 2.89 1.71 -1.83
N VAL A 54 3.37 2.05 -0.64
CA VAL A 54 2.63 2.84 0.35
C VAL A 54 2.26 4.23 -0.20
N PRO A 55 3.19 5.01 -0.79
CA PRO A 55 2.84 6.32 -1.33
C PRO A 55 1.83 6.25 -2.48
N PHE A 56 1.85 5.19 -3.30
CA PHE A 56 0.87 5.00 -4.37
C PHE A 56 -0.54 4.89 -3.81
N TYR A 57 -0.76 3.97 -2.86
CA TYR A 57 -2.07 3.78 -2.25
C TYR A 57 -2.56 5.03 -1.52
N ILE A 58 -1.66 5.72 -0.81
CA ILE A 58 -2.01 6.93 -0.07
C ILE A 58 -2.34 8.10 -1.00
N MET A 59 -1.60 8.30 -2.10
CA MET A 59 -1.92 9.32 -3.10
C MET A 59 -3.26 9.04 -3.78
N LEU A 60 -3.51 7.77 -4.16
CA LEU A 60 -4.79 7.35 -4.74
C LEU A 60 -5.94 7.57 -3.75
N SER A 61 -5.70 7.33 -2.45
CA SER A 61 -6.69 7.59 -1.40
C SER A 61 -6.95 9.08 -1.21
N GLY A 62 -5.91 9.92 -1.14
CA GLY A 62 -6.03 11.38 -1.08
C GLY A 62 -6.80 11.95 -2.26
N TYR A 63 -6.47 11.50 -3.48
CA TYR A 63 -7.20 11.85 -4.70
C TYR A 63 -8.68 11.44 -4.60
N GLY A 64 -8.97 10.17 -4.32
CA GLY A 64 -10.33 9.64 -4.33
C GLY A 64 -11.21 10.14 -3.20
N LEU A 65 -10.64 10.43 -2.02
CA LEU A 65 -11.35 11.07 -0.91
C LEU A 65 -11.62 12.54 -1.21
N TYR A 66 -10.69 13.26 -1.84
CA TYR A 66 -10.92 14.66 -2.23
C TYR A 66 -12.03 14.77 -3.29
N VAL A 67 -12.05 13.90 -4.30
CA VAL A 67 -13.18 13.82 -5.27
C VAL A 67 -14.51 13.61 -4.54
N SER A 68 -14.54 12.72 -3.55
CA SER A 68 -15.77 12.45 -2.77
C SER A 68 -16.19 13.68 -1.94
N TYR A 69 -15.22 14.33 -1.32
CA TYR A 69 -15.40 15.55 -0.52
C TYR A 69 -15.93 16.72 -1.37
N SER A 70 -15.32 17.00 -2.52
CA SER A 70 -15.77 18.07 -3.43
C SER A 70 -17.18 17.83 -3.98
N ASN A 71 -17.62 16.57 -4.06
CA ASN A 71 -18.99 16.19 -4.43
C ASN A 71 -19.95 16.11 -3.22
N GLY A 72 -19.56 16.62 -2.04
CA GLY A 72 -20.40 16.63 -0.83
C GLY A 72 -20.58 15.27 -0.13
N ARG A 73 -19.90 14.20 -0.58
CA ARG A 73 -20.07 12.83 -0.03
C ARG A 73 -19.09 12.55 1.11
N LYS A 74 -19.61 12.39 2.34
CA LYS A 74 -18.82 12.19 3.57
C LYS A 74 -18.97 10.79 4.19
N ASN A 75 -18.94 9.74 3.37
CA ASN A 75 -19.16 8.35 3.83
C ASN A 75 -17.89 7.67 4.38
N ASN A 76 -17.01 8.42 5.07
CA ASN A 76 -15.71 7.92 5.52
C ASN A 76 -15.84 6.79 6.54
N ILE A 77 -16.81 6.88 7.46
CA ILE A 77 -17.12 5.82 8.43
C ILE A 77 -17.50 4.53 7.71
N LYS A 78 -18.39 4.60 6.72
CA LYS A 78 -18.80 3.45 5.92
C LYS A 78 -17.62 2.83 5.14
N ARG A 79 -16.68 3.64 4.67
CA ARG A 79 -15.45 3.16 4.00
C ARG A 79 -14.56 2.40 4.97
N VAL A 80 -14.33 2.95 6.17
CA VAL A 80 -13.55 2.32 7.24
C VAL A 80 -14.20 1.02 7.70
N TYR A 81 -15.50 1.02 7.95
CA TYR A 81 -16.24 -0.16 8.36
C TYR A 81 -16.09 -1.32 7.36
N LYS A 82 -16.23 -1.02 6.05
CA LYS A 82 -16.01 -2.03 4.99
C LYS A 82 -14.58 -2.55 4.96
N LEU A 83 -13.58 -1.71 5.24
CA LEU A 83 -12.19 -2.12 5.32
C LEU A 83 -11.96 -3.08 6.50
N TYR A 84 -12.52 -2.75 7.67
CA TYR A 84 -12.44 -3.61 8.85
C TYR A 84 -13.14 -4.95 8.67
N ILE A 85 -14.28 -5.02 7.97
CA ILE A 85 -14.90 -6.32 7.65
C ILE A 85 -13.93 -7.19 6.84
N HIS A 86 -13.28 -6.66 5.80
CA HIS A 86 -12.30 -7.43 5.04
C HIS A 86 -11.14 -7.90 5.93
N TYR A 87 -10.63 -6.99 6.77
CA TYR A 87 -9.55 -7.29 7.69
C TYR A 87 -9.91 -8.38 8.71
N TRP A 88 -11.10 -8.31 9.31
CA TRP A 88 -11.56 -9.31 10.28
C TRP A 88 -11.79 -10.67 9.63
N ILE A 89 -12.29 -10.72 8.39
CA ILE A 89 -12.39 -11.97 7.63
C ILE A 89 -10.99 -12.57 7.42
N THR A 90 -10.01 -11.74 7.02
CA THR A 90 -8.63 -12.20 6.85
C THR A 90 -8.04 -12.74 8.16
N ILE A 91 -8.19 -12.01 9.27
CA ILE A 91 -7.77 -12.48 10.60
C ILE A 91 -8.45 -13.81 10.92
N ALA A 92 -9.77 -13.90 10.78
CA ALA A 92 -10.51 -15.10 11.10
C ALA A 92 -10.00 -16.32 10.33
N VAL A 93 -9.61 -16.17 9.05
CA VAL A 93 -9.06 -17.26 8.24
C VAL A 93 -7.61 -17.59 8.61
N PHE A 94 -6.72 -16.60 8.64
CA PHE A 94 -5.28 -16.88 8.77
C PHE A 94 -4.82 -17.08 10.22
N VAL A 95 -5.50 -16.48 11.21
CA VAL A 95 -5.20 -16.74 12.63
C VAL A 95 -5.71 -18.11 13.05
N THR A 96 -6.87 -18.57 12.53
CA THR A 96 -7.33 -19.94 12.79
C THR A 96 -6.40 -20.97 12.14
N LEU A 97 -5.98 -20.71 10.89
CA LEU A 97 -4.98 -21.54 10.22
C LEU A 97 -3.64 -21.54 10.99
N GLY A 98 -3.17 -20.37 11.44
CA GLY A 98 -1.96 -20.25 12.24
C GLY A 98 -2.05 -21.01 13.58
N CYS A 99 -3.20 -20.97 14.25
CA CYS A 99 -3.46 -21.75 15.45
C CYS A 99 -3.35 -23.26 15.18
N TRP A 100 -3.84 -23.72 14.02
CA TRP A 100 -3.77 -25.13 13.63
C TRP A 100 -2.35 -25.59 13.25
N VAL A 101 -1.59 -24.76 12.54
CA VAL A 101 -0.25 -25.11 12.03
C VAL A 101 0.86 -24.90 13.07
N VAL A 102 0.83 -23.77 13.78
CA VAL A 102 1.89 -23.36 14.73
C VAL A 102 1.53 -23.75 16.17
N GLY A 103 0.25 -23.89 16.49
CA GLY A 103 -0.25 -24.23 17.81
C GLY A 103 -0.83 -23.05 18.59
N GLY A 104 -1.69 -23.37 19.56
CA GLY A 104 -2.48 -22.41 20.34
C GLY A 104 -1.70 -21.46 21.26
N SER A 105 -0.41 -21.74 21.50
CA SER A 105 0.48 -20.85 22.25
C SER A 105 0.92 -19.63 21.44
N GLY A 106 0.94 -19.73 20.10
CA GLY A 106 1.27 -18.62 19.19
C GLY A 106 0.06 -17.81 18.73
N TYR A 107 -1.06 -18.47 18.44
CA TYR A 107 -2.30 -17.85 17.96
C TYR A 107 -3.51 -18.35 18.75
N PRO A 108 -4.49 -17.51 19.13
CA PRO A 108 -4.52 -16.04 19.00
C PRO A 108 -3.72 -15.33 20.11
N GLY A 109 -3.12 -16.05 21.05
CA GLY A 109 -2.49 -15.45 22.25
C GLY A 109 -3.54 -15.00 23.27
N ASN A 110 -3.19 -14.00 24.11
CA ASN A 110 -4.09 -13.49 25.15
C ASN A 110 -5.12 -12.47 24.63
N LEU A 111 -6.12 -12.13 25.46
CA LEU A 111 -7.20 -11.21 25.10
C LEU A 111 -6.69 -9.82 24.68
N GLY A 112 -5.60 -9.33 25.28
CA GLY A 112 -4.99 -8.05 24.91
C GLY A 112 -4.38 -8.07 23.50
N ILE A 113 -3.70 -9.17 23.14
CA ILE A 113 -3.17 -9.39 21.79
C ILE A 113 -4.33 -9.46 20.79
N LEU A 114 -5.38 -10.21 21.11
CA LEU A 114 -6.55 -10.36 20.24
C LEU A 114 -7.24 -9.01 19.98
N LEU A 115 -7.59 -8.27 21.04
CA LEU A 115 -8.25 -6.97 20.90
C LEU A 115 -7.34 -5.92 20.23
N GLY A 116 -6.04 -5.96 20.53
CA GLY A 116 -5.04 -5.12 19.87
C GLY A 116 -4.99 -5.35 18.36
N ASN A 117 -5.01 -6.60 17.91
CA ASN A 117 -5.00 -6.93 16.48
C ASN A 117 -6.36 -6.67 15.82
N LEU A 118 -7.48 -6.99 16.47
CA LEU A 118 -8.82 -6.72 15.92
C LEU A 118 -9.07 -5.22 15.69
N SER A 119 -8.55 -4.36 16.57
CA SER A 119 -8.59 -2.90 16.39
C SER A 119 -7.59 -2.38 15.35
N GLY A 120 -6.56 -3.16 15.01
CA GLY A 120 -5.45 -2.76 14.15
C GLY A 120 -4.39 -1.89 14.85
N ILE A 121 -4.54 -1.66 16.17
CA ILE A 121 -3.54 -0.93 16.97
C ILE A 121 -2.26 -1.76 17.10
N SER A 122 -2.41 -3.05 17.34
CA SER A 122 -1.35 -4.04 17.23
C SER A 122 -1.39 -4.70 15.86
N HIS A 123 -0.22 -5.09 15.37
CA HIS A 123 -0.02 -5.77 14.09
C HIS A 123 0.81 -7.05 14.30
N SER A 124 0.71 -7.67 15.48
CA SER A 124 1.50 -8.86 15.82
C SER A 124 1.09 -10.11 15.06
N TYR A 125 -0.15 -10.22 14.57
CA TYR A 125 -0.55 -11.35 13.71
C TYR A 125 -0.01 -11.22 12.28
N ASN A 126 0.25 -9.99 11.84
CA ASN A 126 0.80 -9.72 10.52
C ASN A 126 1.41 -8.31 10.55
N ASN A 127 2.74 -8.24 10.57
CA ASN A 127 3.47 -6.99 10.71
C ASN A 127 3.12 -6.01 9.59
N GLU A 128 2.87 -6.49 8.37
CA GLU A 128 2.54 -5.65 7.21
C GLU A 128 1.17 -4.96 7.28
N THR A 129 0.40 -5.25 8.33
CA THR A 129 -0.82 -4.51 8.68
C THR A 129 -0.57 -3.26 9.51
N TRP A 130 0.70 -2.93 9.84
CA TRP A 130 1.11 -1.70 10.54
C TRP A 130 0.53 -0.41 9.91
N PHE A 131 0.24 -0.46 8.62
CA PHE A 131 -0.33 0.62 7.83
C PHE A 131 -1.81 0.91 8.16
N LEU A 132 -2.57 -0.10 8.62
CA LEU A 132 -4.03 -0.07 8.70
C LEU A 132 -4.54 1.06 9.62
N PHE A 133 -4.11 1.08 10.87
CA PHE A 133 -4.66 2.02 11.86
C PHE A 133 -4.30 3.48 11.57
N PRO A 134 -3.02 3.84 11.28
CA PRO A 134 -2.69 5.20 10.83
C PRO A 134 -3.47 5.64 9.59
N TYR A 135 -3.71 4.74 8.64
CA TYR A 135 -4.52 5.01 7.47
C TYR A 135 -6.00 5.25 7.82
N VAL A 136 -6.58 4.45 8.72
CA VAL A 136 -7.95 4.63 9.21
C VAL A 136 -8.11 6.02 9.84
N LEU A 137 -7.18 6.43 10.71
CA LEU A 137 -7.18 7.78 11.30
C LEU A 137 -7.12 8.86 10.22
N LEU A 138 -6.30 8.67 9.19
CA LEU A 138 -6.19 9.59 8.05
C LEU A 138 -7.50 9.70 7.26
N VAL A 139 -8.17 8.57 6.99
CA VAL A 139 -9.47 8.53 6.29
C VAL A 139 -10.56 9.22 7.11
N LEU A 140 -10.64 8.95 8.41
CA LEU A 140 -11.63 9.57 9.29
C LEU A 140 -11.40 11.09 9.40
N SER A 141 -10.12 11.50 9.48
CA SER A 141 -9.73 12.91 9.56
C SER A 141 -9.79 13.65 8.23
N SER A 142 -9.96 12.95 7.09
CA SER A 142 -9.77 13.54 5.76
C SER A 142 -10.66 14.76 5.48
N THR A 143 -11.91 14.74 5.94
CA THR A 143 -12.86 15.86 5.73
C THR A 143 -12.42 17.11 6.49
N PHE A 144 -11.82 16.96 7.67
CA PHE A 144 -11.24 18.07 8.42
C PHE A 144 -9.97 18.59 7.72
N ILE A 145 -9.08 17.67 7.35
CA ILE A 145 -7.83 17.98 6.65
C ILE A 145 -8.11 18.77 5.36
N PHE A 146 -9.04 18.32 4.52
CA PHE A 146 -9.38 19.02 3.28
C PHE A 146 -9.99 20.40 3.51
N ARG A 147 -10.88 20.55 4.51
CA ARG A 147 -11.43 21.87 4.88
C ARG A 147 -10.34 22.85 5.30
N LEU A 148 -9.36 22.39 6.07
CA LEU A 148 -8.23 23.21 6.49
C LEU A 148 -7.38 23.61 5.27
N PHE A 149 -7.01 22.62 4.46
CA PHE A 149 -6.09 22.81 3.34
C PHE A 149 -6.69 23.54 2.16
N ASP A 150 -8.01 23.53 2.00
CA ASP A 150 -8.66 24.32 0.97
C ASP A 150 -8.52 25.83 1.17
N ARG A 151 -8.28 26.26 2.41
CA ARG A 151 -8.08 27.66 2.80
C ARG A 151 -6.61 28.10 2.76
N MET A 152 -5.67 27.18 2.57
CA MET A 152 -4.24 27.46 2.62
C MET A 152 -3.66 27.69 1.22
N ASN A 153 -2.63 28.53 1.15
CA ASN A 153 -1.82 28.65 -0.05
C ASN A 153 -1.14 27.28 -0.35
N PRO A 154 -1.20 26.77 -1.60
CA PRO A 154 -0.64 25.46 -1.95
C PRO A 154 0.87 25.32 -1.68
N VAL A 155 1.64 26.39 -1.83
CA VAL A 155 3.08 26.38 -1.57
C VAL A 155 3.35 26.21 -0.08
N ILE A 156 2.63 26.97 0.76
CA ILE A 156 2.72 26.86 2.22
C ILE A 156 2.30 25.47 2.69
N LEU A 157 1.20 24.96 2.15
CA LEU A 157 0.70 23.62 2.45
C LEU A 157 1.75 22.54 2.11
N LEU A 158 2.32 22.62 0.90
CA LEU A 158 3.33 21.66 0.45
C LEU A 158 4.58 21.76 1.34
N PHE A 159 5.08 22.96 1.60
CA PHE A 159 6.22 23.19 2.48
C PHE A 159 5.99 22.57 3.87
N PHE A 160 4.86 22.89 4.53
CA PHE A 160 4.53 22.34 5.84
C PHE A 160 4.45 20.82 5.83
N SER A 161 3.84 20.23 4.80
CA SER A 161 3.74 18.77 4.67
C SER A 161 5.09 18.07 4.45
N VAL A 162 6.01 18.71 3.71
CA VAL A 162 7.37 18.21 3.51
C VAL A 162 8.16 18.29 4.81
N VAL A 163 8.12 19.42 5.52
CA VAL A 163 8.79 19.59 6.81
C VAL A 163 8.33 18.50 7.77
N LEU A 164 7.02 18.33 7.92
CA LEU A 164 6.45 17.33 8.82
C LEU A 164 6.85 15.89 8.42
N TYR A 165 6.85 15.57 7.13
CA TYR A 165 7.32 14.28 6.62
C TYR A 165 8.79 14.04 6.96
N LEU A 166 9.65 15.02 6.73
CA LEU A 166 11.08 14.93 7.05
C LEU A 166 11.31 14.80 8.55
N THR A 167 10.58 15.56 9.38
CA THR A 167 10.63 15.43 10.85
C THR A 167 10.27 14.00 11.27
N THR A 168 9.18 13.42 10.75
CA THR A 168 8.82 12.03 11.08
C THR A 168 9.85 11.01 10.60
N ALA A 169 10.53 11.28 9.48
CA ALA A 169 11.60 10.43 8.97
C ALA A 169 12.85 10.51 9.85
N LEU A 170 13.22 11.71 10.31
CA LEU A 170 14.34 11.94 11.23
C LEU A 170 14.10 11.31 12.60
N ILE A 171 12.91 11.49 13.18
CA ILE A 171 12.56 10.85 14.47
C ILE A 171 12.72 9.33 14.36
N ARG A 172 12.21 8.73 13.28
CA ARG A 172 12.37 7.29 13.04
C ARG A 172 13.81 6.85 12.81
N HIS A 173 14.64 7.71 12.21
CA HIS A 173 16.05 7.39 11.97
C HIS A 173 16.84 7.35 13.29
N PHE A 174 16.60 8.31 14.18
CA PHE A 174 17.34 8.42 15.44
C PHE A 174 16.74 7.64 16.62
N TYR A 175 15.43 7.39 16.61
CA TYR A 175 14.70 6.81 17.76
C TYR A 175 13.87 5.58 17.38
N LEU A 176 14.32 4.78 16.40
CA LEU A 176 13.55 3.67 15.86
C LEU A 176 13.03 2.72 16.94
N ASP A 177 13.92 2.23 17.80
CA ASP A 177 13.60 1.23 18.84
C ASP A 177 12.56 1.74 19.83
N TYR A 178 12.67 3.00 20.22
CA TYR A 178 11.69 3.63 21.10
C TYR A 178 10.33 3.80 20.41
N VAL A 179 10.33 4.20 19.13
CA VAL A 179 9.10 4.40 18.35
C VAL A 179 8.36 3.09 18.10
N ILE A 180 9.06 2.00 17.78
CA ILE A 180 8.40 0.70 17.51
C ILE A 180 7.89 0.01 18.77
N THR A 181 8.47 0.29 19.94
CA THR A 181 8.02 -0.28 21.22
C THR A 181 6.84 0.49 21.83
N HIS A 182 6.67 1.78 21.49
CA HIS A 182 5.64 2.63 22.05
C HIS A 182 4.55 2.98 21.02
N MET A 183 3.50 2.14 20.94
CA MET A 183 2.43 2.27 19.92
C MET A 183 1.72 3.64 19.91
N TRP A 184 1.61 4.30 21.07
CA TRP A 184 1.01 5.63 21.18
C TRP A 184 1.85 6.74 20.51
N ILE A 185 3.15 6.53 20.31
CA ILE A 185 4.04 7.39 19.52
C ILE A 185 4.09 6.92 18.07
N TYR A 186 4.16 5.60 17.88
CA TYR A 186 4.21 4.96 16.56
C TYR A 186 3.10 5.47 15.64
N HIS A 187 1.85 5.43 16.10
CA HIS A 187 0.68 5.76 15.27
C HIS A 187 0.64 7.22 14.84
N PRO A 188 0.86 8.23 15.71
CA PRO A 188 1.01 9.62 15.29
C PRO A 188 2.13 9.86 14.29
N ILE A 189 3.32 9.27 14.52
CA ILE A 189 4.46 9.41 13.58
C ILE A 189 4.09 8.84 12.22
N ARG A 190 3.49 7.64 12.17
CA ARG A 190 3.04 7.04 10.91
C ARG A 190 1.95 7.88 10.25
N PHE A 191 0.97 8.36 11.00
CA PHE A 191 -0.08 9.23 10.47
C PHE A 191 0.50 10.45 9.75
N PHE A 192 1.41 11.18 10.38
CA PHE A 192 2.05 12.36 9.79
C PHE A 192 2.97 12.00 8.62
N ASN A 193 3.63 10.83 8.67
CA ASN A 193 4.40 10.33 7.54
C ASN A 193 3.52 10.06 6.30
N LEU A 194 2.31 9.50 6.49
CA LEU A 194 1.34 9.24 5.43
C LEU A 194 0.66 10.54 4.93
N LEU A 195 0.60 11.59 5.75
CA LEU A 195 -0.07 12.83 5.39
C LEU A 195 0.53 13.51 4.15
N PHE A 196 1.85 13.44 3.97
CA PHE A 196 2.52 14.06 2.82
C PHE A 196 2.08 13.46 1.46
N PRO A 197 2.23 12.14 1.19
CA PRO A 197 1.69 11.56 -0.04
C PRO A 197 0.17 11.75 -0.17
N PHE A 198 -0.56 11.84 0.95
CA PHE A 198 -2.01 12.06 0.92
C PHE A 198 -2.36 13.45 0.35
N ILE A 199 -1.63 14.47 0.79
CA ILE A 199 -1.73 15.84 0.29
C ILE A 199 -1.35 15.92 -1.19
N ILE A 200 -0.29 15.22 -1.62
CA ILE A 200 0.06 15.16 -3.05
C ILE A 200 -1.13 14.63 -3.86
N GLY A 201 -1.76 13.53 -3.40
CA GLY A 201 -2.96 12.97 -4.03
C GLY A 201 -4.12 13.97 -4.14
N MET A 202 -4.39 14.70 -3.05
CA MET A 202 -5.37 15.80 -3.02
C MET A 202 -5.03 16.89 -4.05
N MET A 203 -3.77 17.36 -4.08
CA MET A 203 -3.30 18.41 -5.00
C MET A 203 -3.40 18.00 -6.47
N ILE A 204 -3.07 16.74 -6.79
CA ILE A 204 -3.24 16.17 -8.13
C ILE A 204 -4.69 16.33 -8.61
N CYS A 205 -5.65 16.08 -7.71
CA CYS A 205 -7.06 16.27 -8.00
C CYS A 205 -7.43 17.76 -8.09
N LYS A 206 -7.17 18.52 -7.03
CA LYS A 206 -7.58 19.93 -6.88
C LYS A 206 -7.13 20.81 -8.05
N TYR A 207 -5.90 20.64 -8.50
CA TYR A 207 -5.32 21.48 -9.56
C TYR A 207 -5.39 20.84 -10.95
N GLY A 208 -6.06 19.70 -11.09
CA GLY A 208 -6.21 19.01 -12.38
C GLY A 208 -4.87 18.65 -13.04
N LEU A 209 -3.86 18.29 -12.25
CA LEU A 209 -2.47 18.15 -12.73
C LEU A 209 -2.32 17.10 -13.85
N ILE A 210 -3.15 16.05 -13.82
CA ILE A 210 -3.20 15.02 -14.85
C ILE A 210 -3.55 15.62 -16.22
N LEU A 211 -4.50 16.56 -16.28
CA LEU A 211 -4.90 17.21 -17.54
C LEU A 211 -3.82 18.17 -18.02
N LYS A 212 -3.21 18.95 -17.11
CA LYS A 212 -2.12 19.88 -17.43
C LYS A 212 -0.89 19.17 -18.01
N ILE A 213 -0.49 18.03 -17.44
CA ILE A 213 0.66 17.28 -17.95
C ILE A 213 0.37 16.67 -19.33
N ARG A 214 -0.87 16.23 -19.57
CA ARG A 214 -1.30 15.69 -20.86
C ARG A 214 -1.18 16.72 -21.99
N THR A 215 -1.47 17.99 -21.72
CA THR A 215 -1.39 19.05 -22.74
C THR A 215 0.04 19.47 -23.04
N ILE A 216 0.93 19.45 -22.04
CA ILE A 216 2.34 19.85 -22.19
C ILE A 216 3.17 18.80 -22.94
N TYR A 217 3.01 17.52 -22.61
CA TYR A 217 3.86 16.46 -23.16
C TYR A 217 3.08 15.58 -24.15
N LYS A 218 3.38 15.71 -25.45
CA LYS A 218 2.76 14.87 -26.50
C LYS A 218 3.50 13.54 -26.65
N GLY A 219 3.18 12.56 -25.80
CA GLY A 219 3.44 11.14 -26.09
C GLY A 219 4.78 10.53 -25.65
N LYS A 220 5.66 11.26 -24.97
CA LYS A 220 6.95 10.73 -24.46
C LYS A 220 6.89 10.16 -23.03
N PHE A 221 5.70 9.83 -22.53
CA PHE A 221 5.49 9.45 -21.13
C PHE A 221 6.22 8.16 -20.72
N PHE A 222 6.28 7.16 -21.61
CA PHE A 222 6.98 5.91 -21.32
C PHE A 222 8.48 6.14 -21.08
N PHE A 223 9.13 6.94 -21.94
CA PHE A 223 10.53 7.31 -21.78
C PHE A 223 10.77 8.09 -20.48
N LEU A 224 9.89 9.03 -20.14
CA LEU A 224 9.97 9.77 -18.87
C LEU A 224 9.84 8.84 -17.66
N ILE A 225 8.97 7.83 -17.72
CA ILE A 225 8.85 6.80 -16.67
C ILE A 225 10.17 6.04 -16.53
N LEU A 226 10.77 5.62 -17.64
CA LEU A 226 12.06 4.92 -17.61
C LEU A 226 13.15 5.79 -16.97
N VAL A 227 13.24 7.07 -17.33
CA VAL A 227 14.21 8.01 -16.75
C VAL A 227 14.01 8.16 -15.24
N ILE A 228 12.77 8.37 -14.76
CA ILE A 228 12.55 8.49 -13.31
C ILE A 228 12.81 7.19 -12.57
N CYS A 229 12.59 6.02 -13.19
CA CYS A 229 12.92 4.73 -12.60
C CYS A 229 14.45 4.60 -12.49
N LEU A 230 15.20 4.90 -13.54
CA LEU A 230 16.68 4.88 -13.50
C LEU A 230 17.22 5.84 -12.43
N LEU A 231 16.71 7.07 -12.36
CA LEU A 231 17.09 8.02 -11.31
C LEU A 231 16.76 7.49 -9.91
N ARG A 232 15.60 6.84 -9.74
CA ARG A 232 15.18 6.26 -8.46
C ARG A 232 16.08 5.10 -8.05
N LEU A 233 16.56 4.27 -8.98
CA LEU A 233 17.50 3.18 -8.71
C LEU A 233 18.82 3.70 -8.13
N CYS A 234 19.30 4.88 -8.57
CA CYS A 234 20.52 5.51 -8.05
C CYS A 234 20.39 6.06 -6.63
N ILE A 235 19.17 6.21 -6.09
CA ILE A 235 18.92 6.80 -4.77
C ILE A 235 18.54 5.70 -3.78
N SER A 236 19.40 5.41 -2.81
CA SER A 236 19.15 4.37 -1.80
C SER A 236 18.08 4.75 -0.77
N THR A 237 18.01 6.04 -0.40
CA THR A 237 17.10 6.50 0.65
C THR A 237 15.62 6.44 0.22
N GLY A 238 14.75 6.05 1.16
CA GLY A 238 13.30 5.99 0.98
C GLY A 238 12.58 7.34 1.07
N ILE A 239 13.28 8.43 1.43
CA ILE A 239 12.70 9.77 1.60
C ILE A 239 12.04 10.28 0.31
N PHE A 240 12.57 9.88 -0.85
CA PHE A 240 12.05 10.29 -2.16
C PHE A 240 10.89 9.42 -2.66
N ASN A 241 10.47 8.37 -1.93
CA ASN A 241 9.40 7.47 -2.36
C ASN A 241 8.09 8.21 -2.70
N PRO A 242 7.61 9.19 -1.89
CA PRO A 242 6.42 9.95 -2.25
C PRO A 242 6.59 10.73 -3.54
N LEU A 243 7.72 11.42 -3.74
CA LEU A 243 7.96 12.21 -4.95
C LEU A 243 8.01 11.31 -6.19
N TYR A 244 8.74 10.20 -6.11
CA TYR A 244 8.79 9.19 -7.17
C TYR A 244 7.40 8.67 -7.52
N ALA A 245 6.61 8.25 -6.52
CA ALA A 245 5.25 7.73 -6.76
C ALA A 245 4.32 8.78 -7.39
N GLY A 246 4.41 10.05 -6.96
CA GLY A 246 3.62 11.15 -7.50
C GLY A 246 3.92 11.39 -8.98
N ILE A 247 5.21 11.49 -9.34
CA ILE A 247 5.63 11.66 -10.73
C ILE A 247 5.25 10.42 -11.56
N PHE A 248 5.49 9.21 -11.04
CA PHE A 248 5.09 7.97 -11.70
C PHE A 248 3.60 7.95 -12.00
N ILE A 249 2.73 8.24 -11.02
CA ILE A 249 1.27 8.27 -11.21
C ILE A 249 0.89 9.28 -12.31
N LEU A 250 1.46 10.48 -12.26
CA LEU A 250 1.14 11.55 -13.23
C LEU A 250 1.51 11.17 -14.66
N LEU A 251 2.61 10.44 -14.86
CA LEU A 251 3.06 9.96 -16.17
C LEU A 251 2.32 8.69 -16.60
N PHE A 252 2.16 7.72 -15.70
CA PHE A 252 1.57 6.41 -15.99
C PHE A 252 0.12 6.52 -16.45
N VAL A 253 -0.66 7.41 -15.83
CA VAL A 253 -2.07 7.66 -16.21
C VAL A 253 -2.24 8.18 -17.64
N GLN A 254 -1.16 8.66 -18.27
CA GLN A 254 -1.16 9.13 -19.65
C GLN A 254 -0.85 8.04 -20.67
N LEU A 255 -0.36 6.88 -20.22
CA LEU A 255 -0.05 5.77 -21.11
C LEU A 255 -1.33 5.19 -21.71
N ARG A 256 -1.25 4.83 -22.99
CA ARG A 256 -2.25 4.00 -23.66
C ARG A 256 -1.80 2.55 -23.54
N LEU A 257 -2.27 1.86 -22.51
CA LEU A 257 -1.94 0.46 -22.29
C LEU A 257 -2.65 -0.43 -23.33
N PRO A 258 -2.02 -1.51 -23.81
CA PRO A 258 -2.71 -2.56 -24.54
C PRO A 258 -3.86 -3.13 -23.70
N GLY A 259 -4.99 -3.48 -24.35
CA GLY A 259 -6.20 -3.89 -23.64
C GLY A 259 -6.01 -5.09 -22.70
N TRP A 260 -5.14 -6.05 -23.04
CA TRP A 260 -4.85 -7.19 -22.18
C TRP A 260 -4.16 -6.76 -20.87
N LEU A 261 -3.18 -5.84 -20.95
CA LEU A 261 -2.41 -5.37 -19.81
C LEU A 261 -3.27 -4.47 -18.91
N ASP A 262 -4.08 -3.60 -19.51
CA ASP A 262 -5.05 -2.77 -18.80
C ASP A 262 -6.06 -3.63 -18.02
N ASN A 263 -6.64 -4.64 -18.67
CA ASN A 263 -7.55 -5.58 -18.03
C ASN A 263 -6.88 -6.39 -16.91
N PHE A 264 -5.66 -6.88 -17.13
CA PHE A 264 -4.90 -7.59 -16.10
C PHE A 264 -4.69 -6.73 -14.85
N LEU A 265 -4.12 -5.51 -15.03
CA LEU A 265 -3.87 -4.58 -13.93
C LEU A 265 -5.15 -4.15 -13.24
N PHE A 266 -6.25 -3.98 -13.99
CA PHE A 266 -7.55 -3.67 -13.42
C PHE A 266 -8.09 -4.82 -12.54
N CYS A 267 -7.99 -6.06 -13.01
CA CYS A 267 -8.40 -7.25 -12.26
C CYS A 267 -7.57 -7.43 -10.98
N VAL A 268 -6.26 -7.22 -11.05
CA VAL A 268 -5.35 -7.22 -9.89
C VAL A 268 -5.74 -6.10 -8.92
N GLY A 269 -5.95 -4.88 -9.43
CA GLY A 269 -6.31 -3.71 -8.65
C GLY A 269 -7.66 -3.82 -7.93
N LYS A 270 -8.63 -4.56 -8.49
CA LYS A 270 -9.90 -4.85 -7.80
C LYS A 270 -9.73 -5.67 -6.54
N ARG A 271 -8.71 -6.55 -6.49
CA ARG A 271 -8.43 -7.47 -5.38
C ARG A 271 -7.31 -6.99 -4.46
N SER A 272 -6.81 -5.77 -4.69
CA SER A 272 -5.60 -5.28 -4.05
C SER A 272 -5.67 -5.27 -2.52
N THR A 273 -6.83 -4.96 -1.94
CA THR A 273 -7.02 -4.97 -0.48
C THR A 273 -6.85 -6.36 0.10
N SER A 274 -7.50 -7.37 -0.47
CA SER A 274 -7.44 -8.73 0.04
C SER A 274 -6.06 -9.34 -0.15
N MET A 275 -5.42 -9.12 -1.30
CA MET A 275 -4.04 -9.55 -1.55
C MET A 275 -3.04 -8.86 -0.61
N TRP A 276 -3.18 -7.56 -0.36
CA TRP A 276 -2.36 -6.84 0.63
C TRP A 276 -2.49 -7.48 2.02
N LEU A 277 -3.70 -7.84 2.46
CA LEU A 277 -3.90 -8.39 3.80
C LEU A 277 -3.32 -9.80 3.99
N ILE A 278 -3.08 -10.55 2.90
CA ILE A 278 -2.74 -11.98 2.99
C ILE A 278 -1.34 -12.35 2.51
N HIS A 279 -0.73 -11.58 1.61
CA HIS A 279 0.53 -11.98 0.95
C HIS A 279 1.67 -12.31 1.93
N SER A 280 1.78 -11.57 3.04
CA SER A 280 2.80 -11.80 4.06
C SER A 280 2.63 -13.13 4.81
N TYR A 281 1.41 -13.68 4.92
CA TYR A 281 1.24 -15.04 5.44
C TYR A 281 1.90 -16.08 4.53
N PHE A 282 1.96 -15.82 3.23
CA PHE A 282 2.66 -16.69 2.29
C PHE A 282 4.16 -16.45 2.30
N CYS A 283 4.61 -15.21 2.20
CA CYS A 283 6.03 -14.92 2.02
C CYS A 283 6.84 -14.78 3.31
N PHE A 284 6.22 -14.71 4.50
CA PHE A 284 6.94 -14.58 5.78
C PHE A 284 6.52 -15.58 6.86
N TYR A 285 5.22 -15.92 6.97
CA TYR A 285 4.73 -16.60 8.17
C TYR A 285 4.46 -18.11 8.02
N LEU A 286 3.51 -18.51 7.18
CA LEU A 286 2.95 -19.87 7.17
C LEU A 286 3.48 -20.74 6.03
N PHE A 287 3.80 -20.12 4.88
CA PHE A 287 4.17 -20.84 3.65
C PHE A 287 5.50 -20.36 3.06
N HIS A 288 6.37 -19.78 3.89
CA HIS A 288 7.64 -19.21 3.47
C HIS A 288 8.44 -20.18 2.60
N ASP A 289 8.73 -21.38 3.11
CA ASP A 289 9.57 -22.36 2.43
C ASP A 289 8.92 -22.89 1.14
N PHE A 290 7.60 -22.97 1.10
CA PHE A 290 6.87 -23.32 -0.12
C PHE A 290 7.05 -22.25 -1.22
N ILE A 291 7.00 -20.96 -0.85
CA ILE A 291 7.19 -19.86 -1.79
C ILE A 291 8.63 -19.78 -2.29
N TYR A 292 9.61 -19.82 -1.39
CA TYR A 292 11.03 -19.72 -1.74
C TYR A 292 11.61 -21.02 -2.32
N GLY A 293 10.93 -22.16 -2.16
CA GLY A 293 11.28 -23.43 -2.77
C GLY A 293 11.21 -23.46 -4.31
N ALA A 294 10.70 -22.39 -4.94
CA ALA A 294 10.78 -22.20 -6.38
C ALA A 294 12.17 -21.74 -6.87
N TYR A 295 13.06 -21.32 -5.96
CA TYR A 295 14.45 -20.87 -6.14
C TYR A 295 14.69 -19.67 -7.09
N TYR A 296 13.98 -19.58 -8.22
CA TYR A 296 14.17 -18.50 -9.19
C TYR A 296 13.26 -17.31 -8.88
N PRO A 297 13.78 -16.05 -8.82
CA PRO A 297 12.99 -14.88 -8.43
C PRO A 297 11.68 -14.69 -9.19
N ILE A 298 11.68 -14.94 -10.50
CA ILE A 298 10.46 -14.82 -11.32
C ILE A 298 9.43 -15.89 -10.94
N LEU A 299 9.86 -17.12 -10.66
CA LEU A 299 8.97 -18.21 -10.24
C LEU A 299 8.44 -17.98 -8.82
N ILE A 300 9.31 -17.54 -7.89
CA ILE A 300 8.93 -17.15 -6.52
C ILE A 300 7.85 -16.04 -6.57
N TYR A 301 8.09 -15.01 -7.38
CA TYR A 301 7.15 -13.91 -7.56
C TYR A 301 5.81 -14.36 -8.15
N ALA A 302 5.85 -15.18 -9.20
CA ALA A 302 4.65 -15.73 -9.82
C ALA A 302 3.86 -16.63 -8.85
N LEU A 303 4.55 -17.47 -8.07
CA LEU A 303 3.94 -18.35 -7.09
C LEU A 303 3.25 -17.56 -5.98
N LEU A 304 3.93 -16.56 -5.41
CA LEU A 304 3.33 -15.67 -4.42
C LEU A 304 2.10 -14.94 -4.98
N PHE A 305 2.20 -14.44 -6.22
CA PHE A 305 1.09 -13.78 -6.89
C PHE A 305 -0.12 -14.70 -7.04
N ILE A 306 0.09 -15.93 -7.53
CA ILE A 306 -0.99 -16.92 -7.74
C ILE A 306 -1.65 -17.30 -6.41
N CYS A 307 -0.86 -17.67 -5.39
CA CYS A 307 -1.38 -18.02 -4.07
C CYS A 307 -2.18 -16.86 -3.45
N SER A 308 -1.60 -15.66 -3.46
CA SER A 308 -2.28 -14.47 -2.95
C SER A 308 -3.55 -14.15 -3.76
N TYR A 309 -3.53 -14.28 -5.09
CA TYR A 309 -4.68 -13.96 -5.91
C TYR A 309 -5.84 -14.94 -5.65
N ILE A 310 -5.56 -16.25 -5.63
CA ILE A 310 -6.57 -17.29 -5.37
C ILE A 310 -7.16 -17.13 -3.97
N SER A 311 -6.33 -16.96 -2.94
CA SER A 311 -6.83 -16.76 -1.57
C SER A 311 -7.61 -15.45 -1.44
N ALA A 312 -7.22 -14.37 -2.13
CA ALA A 312 -8.00 -13.15 -2.18
C ALA A 312 -9.38 -13.34 -2.81
N MET A 313 -9.53 -14.22 -3.82
CA MET A 313 -10.84 -14.55 -4.38
C MET A 313 -11.78 -15.16 -3.33
N VAL A 314 -11.26 -16.01 -2.44
CA VAL A 314 -12.03 -16.62 -1.35
C VAL A 314 -12.45 -15.54 -0.34
N ILE A 315 -11.50 -14.73 0.14
CA ILE A 315 -11.77 -13.63 1.08
C ILE A 315 -12.81 -12.65 0.52
N ASP A 316 -12.66 -12.23 -0.73
CA ASP A 316 -13.59 -11.32 -1.40
C ASP A 316 -15.00 -11.93 -1.48
N SER A 317 -15.10 -13.22 -1.78
CA SER A 317 -16.38 -13.93 -1.89
C SER A 317 -17.11 -13.99 -0.55
N ILE A 318 -16.40 -14.27 0.54
CA ILE A 318 -16.94 -14.24 1.91
C ILE A 318 -17.39 -12.82 2.25
N ASN A 319 -16.54 -11.83 1.97
CA ASN A 319 -16.84 -10.44 2.25
C ASN A 319 -18.11 -9.94 1.51
N VAL A 320 -18.29 -10.32 0.24
CA VAL A 320 -19.50 -9.98 -0.51
C VAL A 320 -20.75 -10.58 0.15
N ARG A 321 -20.70 -11.83 0.61
CA ARG A 321 -21.83 -12.49 1.29
C ARG A 321 -22.16 -11.78 2.61
N ILE A 322 -21.16 -11.49 3.45
CA ILE A 322 -21.34 -10.79 4.73
C ILE A 322 -21.95 -9.40 4.51
N ASN A 323 -21.43 -8.63 3.55
CA ASN A 323 -21.98 -7.30 3.25
C ASN A 323 -23.43 -7.35 2.74
N LYS A 324 -23.85 -8.41 2.03
CA LYS A 324 -25.25 -8.59 1.62
C LYS A 324 -26.16 -8.82 2.84
N VAL A 325 -25.74 -9.68 3.78
CA VAL A 325 -26.49 -9.95 5.02
C VAL A 325 -26.59 -8.69 5.88
N LEU A 326 -25.50 -7.96 6.07
CA LEU A 326 -25.51 -6.70 6.84
C LEU A 326 -26.39 -5.62 6.18
N ALA A 327 -26.52 -5.63 4.87
CA ALA A 327 -27.40 -4.72 4.14
C ALA A 327 -28.88 -5.11 4.24
N SER A 328 -29.22 -6.40 4.42
CA SER A 328 -30.60 -6.84 4.60
C SER A 328 -31.10 -6.65 6.04
N VAL A 329 -30.20 -6.68 7.03
CA VAL A 329 -30.55 -6.45 8.46
C VAL A 329 -30.78 -4.96 8.77
N ASN A 330 -30.19 -4.05 7.99
CA ASN A 330 -30.33 -2.60 8.16
C ASN A 330 -31.46 -1.97 7.30
N ARG A 331 -32.32 -2.80 6.70
CA ARG A 331 -33.59 -2.39 6.10
C ARG A 331 -34.71 -2.78 7.04
#